data_AF-A0A815UJV1-F1
#
_entry.id   AF-A0A815UJV1-F1
#
_cell.length_a   1.000
_cell.length_b   1.000
_cell.length_c   1.000
_cell.angle_alpha   90.00
_cell.angle_beta   90.00
_cell.angle_gamma   90.00
#
_symmetry.space_group_name_H-M   'P 1'
#
loop_
_entity.id
_entity.type
_entity.pdbx_description
1 polymer ?
#
loop_
_entity_poly.entity_id
_entity_poly.type
_entity_poly.pdbx_seq_one_letter_code
_entity_poly.pdbx_strand_id
1 'polypeptide(L)'
;MVDFDDIKEYVKGALKQYMFPVALLVFQCIFIVLYGVHADYGLQKHEATNITEAMSHNSQPPEGDVEFYYSFFQDVHVMMFIGFGFLMTFLRRYSF
;
A
#
# COMPACT_ATOMS: atom_id res chain seq x y z
N MET A 1 26.64 35.05 -11.82
CA MET A 1 25.63 34.83 -10.77
C MET A 1 24.56 34.01 -11.47
N VAL A 2 24.38 32.74 -11.10
CA VAL A 2 23.40 31.87 -11.77
C VAL A 2 22.04 32.23 -11.19
N ASP A 3 21.18 32.83 -12.02
CA ASP A 3 19.89 33.32 -11.59
C ASP A 3 18.94 32.16 -11.28
N PHE A 4 18.30 32.24 -10.11
CA PHE A 4 17.39 31.20 -9.61
C PHE A 4 16.15 31.03 -10.53
N ASP A 5 15.82 32.05 -11.31
CA ASP A 5 14.72 32.02 -12.28
C ASP A 5 15.05 31.17 -13.51
N ASP A 6 16.29 31.19 -14.02
CA ASP A 6 16.74 30.31 -15.10
C ASP A 6 16.70 28.83 -14.68
N ILE A 7 17.06 28.55 -13.41
CA ILE A 7 16.97 27.20 -12.84
C ILE A 7 15.50 26.77 -12.76
N LYS A 8 14.60 27.65 -12.30
CA LYS A 8 13.17 27.36 -12.26
C LYS A 8 12.59 27.09 -13.64
N GLU A 9 12.98 27.85 -14.66
CA GLU A 9 12.49 27.71 -16.02
C GLU A 9 12.99 26.41 -16.68
N TYR A 10 14.25 26.06 -16.47
CA TYR A 10 14.83 24.77 -16.89
C TYR A 10 14.14 23.59 -16.20
N VAL A 11 13.92 23.70 -14.89
CA VAL A 11 13.21 22.70 -14.10
C VAL A 11 11.76 22.58 -14.56
N LYS A 12 11.08 23.68 -14.90
CA LYS A 12 9.69 23.67 -15.40
C LYS A 12 9.56 22.99 -16.77
N GLY A 13 10.54 23.22 -17.66
CA GLY A 13 10.62 22.56 -18.97
C GLY A 13 10.85 21.05 -18.86
N ALA A 14 11.81 20.63 -18.02
CA ALA A 14 12.05 19.21 -17.73
C ALA A 14 10.87 18.57 -16.97
N LEU A 15 10.27 19.30 -16.04
CA LEU A 15 9.08 18.87 -15.31
C LEU A 15 7.90 18.60 -16.22
N LYS A 16 7.75 19.21 -17.40
CA LYS A 16 6.60 18.92 -18.27
C LYS A 16 6.62 17.48 -18.80
N GLN A 17 7.79 16.96 -19.15
CA GLN A 17 7.95 15.59 -19.64
C GLN A 17 7.99 14.58 -18.49
N TYR A 18 8.58 14.96 -17.36
CA TYR A 18 8.60 14.15 -16.13
C TYR A 18 7.46 14.51 -15.16
N MET A 19 6.42 15.20 -15.63
CA MET A 19 5.37 15.74 -14.76
C MET A 19 4.60 14.62 -14.08
N PHE A 20 4.27 13.61 -14.88
CA PHE A 20 3.59 12.42 -14.44
C PHE A 20 4.41 11.61 -13.42
N PRO A 21 5.66 11.19 -13.71
CA PRO A 21 6.45 10.45 -12.72
C PRO A 21 6.79 11.28 -11.48
N VAL A 22 7.04 12.59 -11.60
CA VAL A 22 7.29 13.46 -10.43
C VAL A 22 6.03 13.60 -9.56
N ALA A 23 4.85 13.75 -10.16
CA ALA A 23 3.59 13.79 -9.42
C ALA A 23 3.34 12.47 -8.66
N LEU A 24 3.59 11.32 -9.30
CA LEU A 24 3.51 10.01 -8.64
C LEU A 24 4.51 9.88 -7.50
N LEU A 25 5.75 10.36 -7.67
CA LEU A 25 6.78 10.29 -6.64
C LEU A 25 6.39 11.13 -5.42
N VAL A 26 5.92 12.35 -5.63
CA VAL A 26 5.45 13.22 -4.53
C VAL A 26 4.29 12.54 -3.79
N PHE A 27 3.32 12.00 -4.52
CA PHE A 27 2.18 11.30 -3.93
C PHE A 27 2.60 10.04 -3.15
N GLN A 28 3.57 9.29 -3.68
CA GLN A 28 4.17 8.13 -3.01
C GLN A 28 4.87 8.54 -1.71
N CYS A 29 5.67 9.61 -1.73
CA CYS A 29 6.33 10.14 -0.53
C CYS A 29 5.31 10.55 0.54
N ILE A 30 4.21 11.19 0.14
CA ILE A 30 3.11 11.53 1.05
C ILE A 30 2.57 10.27 1.71
N PHE A 31 2.21 9.24 0.94
CA PHE A 31 1.70 7.98 1.51
C PHE A 31 2.69 7.27 2.43
N ILE A 32 3.98 7.27 2.10
CA ILE A 32 5.01 6.67 2.96
C ILE A 32 5.06 7.38 4.32
N VAL A 33 5.02 8.72 4.33
CA VAL A 33 5.02 9.50 5.58
C VAL A 33 3.73 9.27 6.37
N LEU A 34 2.57 9.30 5.70
CA LEU A 34 1.28 9.04 6.35
C LEU A 34 1.25 7.64 6.95
N TYR A 35 1.69 6.65 6.19
CA TYR A 35 1.77 5.26 6.62
C TYR A 35 2.72 5.11 7.80
N GLY A 36 3.94 5.66 7.74
CA GLY A 36 4.89 5.56 8.83
C GLY A 36 4.42 6.19 10.14
N VAL A 37 3.58 7.23 10.08
CA VAL A 37 3.04 7.93 11.26
C VAL A 37 1.77 7.28 11.81
N HIS A 38 0.92 6.69 10.95
CA HIS A 38 -0.41 6.19 11.35
C HIS A 38 -0.51 4.66 11.36
N ALA A 39 0.43 3.93 10.76
CA ALA A 39 0.41 2.48 10.73
C ALA A 39 0.96 1.92 12.04
N ASP A 40 0.05 1.67 12.98
CA ASP A 40 0.33 0.80 14.12
C ASP A 40 0.08 -0.65 13.71
N TYR A 41 1.14 -1.43 13.60
CA TYR A 41 1.01 -2.87 13.53
C TYR A 41 0.72 -3.36 14.93
N GLY A 42 -0.45 -3.97 15.10
CA GLY A 42 -0.80 -4.70 16.32
C GLY A 42 0.22 -5.82 16.53
N LEU A 43 1.29 -5.50 17.27
CA LEU A 43 2.34 -6.44 17.63
C LEU A 43 1.67 -7.40 18.61
N GLN A 44 1.26 -8.56 18.10
CA GLN A 44 0.63 -9.62 18.87
C GLN A 44 1.68 -10.08 19.89
N LYS A 45 1.67 -9.45 21.07
CA LYS A 45 2.52 -9.80 22.19
C LYS A 45 2.07 -11.19 22.63
N HIS A 46 2.72 -12.22 22.10
CA HIS A 46 2.80 -13.49 22.79
C HIS A 46 3.54 -13.22 24.09
N GLU A 47 2.76 -12.87 25.12
CA GLU A 47 3.22 -12.87 26.50
C GLU A 47 3.73 -14.29 26.75
N ALA A 48 5.05 -14.42 26.86
CA ALA A 48 5.69 -15.62 27.34
C ALA A 48 5.36 -15.72 28.83
N THR A 49 4.12 -16.11 29.13
CA THR A 49 3.69 -16.46 30.47
C THR A 49 4.55 -17.63 30.91
N ASN A 50 5.41 -17.35 31.88
CA ASN A 50 6.32 -18.29 32.49
C ASN A 50 5.61 -19.62 32.73
N ILE A 51 6.06 -20.65 32.01
CA ILE A 51 6.25 -22.05 32.43
C ILE A 51 5.87 -22.40 33.89
N THR A 52 4.61 -22.25 34.30
CA THR A 52 4.06 -22.91 35.51
C THR A 52 2.53 -23.03 35.53
N GLU A 53 1.83 -22.99 34.38
CA GLU A 53 0.41 -23.36 34.33
C GLU A 53 0.13 -24.29 33.14
N ALA A 54 0.80 -25.44 33.17
CA ALA A 54 0.28 -26.63 32.51
C ALA A 54 -0.97 -27.09 33.29
N MET A 55 -2.16 -26.56 32.96
CA MET A 55 -3.49 -27.18 33.14
C MET A 55 -4.62 -26.13 33.01
N SER A 56 -4.90 -25.68 31.79
CA SER A 56 -6.25 -25.24 31.41
C SER A 56 -6.37 -25.30 29.89
N HIS A 57 -6.75 -26.48 29.40
CA HIS A 57 -7.16 -26.70 28.02
C HIS A 57 -8.41 -25.86 27.73
N ASN A 58 -8.25 -24.66 27.16
CA ASN A 58 -9.04 -24.16 26.03
C ASN A 58 -8.55 -22.78 25.56
N SER A 59 -7.23 -22.60 25.44
CA SER A 59 -6.67 -21.42 24.81
C SER A 59 -6.34 -21.81 23.37
N GLN A 60 -7.38 -21.88 22.52
CA GLN A 60 -7.14 -21.79 21.09
C GLN A 60 -6.28 -20.54 20.88
N PRO A 61 -5.20 -20.60 20.08
CA PRO A 61 -4.54 -19.39 19.63
C PRO A 61 -5.62 -18.49 18.99
N PRO A 62 -5.42 -17.16 18.86
CA PRO A 62 -6.23 -16.36 17.96
C PRO A 62 -5.94 -16.77 16.50
N GLU A 63 -6.25 -18.01 16.17
CA GLU A 63 -6.42 -18.51 14.82
C GLU A 63 -7.69 -17.85 14.32
N GLY A 64 -7.55 -17.01 13.29
CA GLY A 64 -8.63 -16.95 12.33
C GLY A 64 -8.92 -15.59 11.74
N ASP A 65 -8.69 -14.45 12.40
CA ASP A 65 -9.14 -13.19 11.81
C ASP A 65 -8.35 -12.85 10.54
N VAL A 66 -7.02 -12.84 10.63
CA VAL A 66 -6.19 -12.54 9.45
C VAL A 66 -6.41 -13.57 8.35
N GLU A 67 -6.44 -14.87 8.68
CA GLU A 67 -6.60 -15.94 7.70
C GLU A 67 -7.99 -15.93 7.03
N PHE A 68 -9.04 -15.68 7.82
CA PHE A 68 -10.41 -15.56 7.33
C PHE A 68 -10.57 -14.35 6.42
N TYR A 69 -10.11 -13.16 6.85
CA TYR A 69 -10.24 -11.96 6.04
C TYR A 69 -9.30 -11.96 4.82
N TYR A 70 -8.12 -12.58 4.93
CA TYR A 70 -7.15 -12.67 3.84
C TYR A 70 -7.74 -13.35 2.59
N SER A 71 -8.51 -14.42 2.77
CA SER A 71 -9.19 -15.09 1.66
C SER A 71 -10.14 -14.15 0.91
N PHE A 72 -10.91 -13.32 1.62
CA PHE A 72 -11.81 -12.35 1.00
C PHE A 72 -11.06 -11.15 0.38
N PHE A 73 -9.98 -10.70 1.02
CA PHE A 73 -9.11 -9.65 0.45
C PHE A 73 -8.53 -10.08 -0.89
N GLN A 74 -8.13 -11.34 -1.02
CA GLN A 74 -7.58 -11.88 -2.25
C GLN A 74 -8.60 -11.83 -3.40
N ASP A 75 -9.84 -12.22 -3.18
CA ASP A 75 -10.89 -12.19 -4.21
C ASP A 75 -11.17 -10.76 -4.71
N VAL A 76 -11.27 -9.80 -3.79
CA VAL A 76 -11.46 -8.38 -4.13
C VAL A 76 -10.23 -7.81 -4.85
N HIS A 77 -9.02 -8.21 -4.43
CA HIS A 77 -7.79 -7.79 -5.09
C HIS A 77 -7.74 -8.30 -6.54
N VAL A 78 -8.05 -9.58 -6.77
CA VAL A 78 -8.15 -10.14 -8.13
C VAL A 78 -9.20 -9.40 -8.96
N MET A 79 -10.35 -9.01 -8.37
CA MET A 79 -11.36 -8.20 -9.06
C MET A 79 -10.85 -6.79 -9.42
N MET A 80 -10.11 -6.11 -8.53
CA MET A 80 -9.57 -4.77 -8.80
C MET A 80 -8.50 -4.75 -9.89
N PHE A 81 -7.57 -5.72 -9.88
CA PHE A 81 -6.46 -5.75 -10.82
C PHE A 81 -6.81 -6.45 -12.14
N ILE A 82 -7.37 -7.67 -12.07
CA ILE A 82 -7.65 -8.49 -13.26
C ILE A 82 -9.09 -8.29 -13.73
N GLY A 83 -10.06 -8.23 -12.81
CA GLY A 83 -11.47 -8.04 -13.15
C GLY A 83 -11.73 -6.76 -13.95
N PHE A 84 -11.47 -5.59 -13.34
CA PHE A 84 -11.64 -4.31 -14.04
C PHE A 84 -10.56 -4.06 -15.09
N GLY A 85 -9.34 -4.52 -14.87
CA GLY A 85 -8.24 -4.39 -15.84
C GLY A 85 -8.57 -5.06 -17.17
N PHE A 86 -8.96 -6.33 -17.16
CA PHE A 86 -9.28 -7.06 -18.39
C PHE A 86 -10.61 -6.60 -19.00
N LEU A 87 -11.59 -6.16 -18.18
CA LEU A 87 -12.83 -5.57 -18.68
C LEU A 87 -12.56 -4.28 -19.47
N MET A 88 -11.69 -3.38 -18.99
CA MET A 88 -11.30 -2.17 -19.72
C MET A 88 -10.62 -2.48 -21.06
N THR A 89 -9.91 -3.61 -21.17
CA THR A 89 -9.28 -4.03 -22.43
C THR A 89 -10.27 -4.55 -23.48
N PHE A 90 -11.43 -5.07 -23.09
CA PHE A 90 -12.46 -5.53 -24.04
C PHE A 90 -13.27 -4.38 -24.67
N LEU A 91 -13.17 -3.14 -24.16
CA LEU A 91 -13.73 -1.98 -24.84
C LEU A 91 -12.84 -1.58 -26.02
N ARG A 92 -13.33 -1.90 -27.23
CA ARG A 92 -12.73 -1.74 -28.57
C ARG A 92 -12.07 -0.38 -28.90
N ARG A 93 -12.17 0.63 -28.04
CA ARG A 93 -11.59 1.97 -28.23
C ARG A 93 -11.16 2.66 -26.93
N TYR A 94 -10.74 1.89 -25.92
CA TYR A 94 -10.15 2.45 -24.69
C TYR A 94 -8.96 1.62 -24.13
N SER A 95 -8.61 0.51 -24.77
CA SER A 95 -7.29 -0.10 -24.57
C SER A 95 -6.25 0.78 -25.28
N PHE A 96 -5.27 1.28 -24.53
CA PHE A 96 -3.99 1.70 -25.09
C PHE A 96 -3.32 0.55 -25.83
#